data_AF-A0AAN8MDP3-F1
#
_entry.id   AF-A0AAN8MDP3-F1
#
_cell.length_a   1.000
_cell.length_b   1.000
_cell.length_c   1.000
_cell.angle_alpha   90.00
_cell.angle_beta   90.00
_cell.angle_gamma   90.00
#
_symmetry.space_group_name_H-M   'P 1'
#
loop_
_entity.id
_entity.type
_entity.pdbx_description
1 polymer ?
#
loop_
_entity_poly.entity_id
_entity_poly.type
_entity_poly.pdbx_seq_one_letter_code
_entity_poly.pdbx_strand_id
1 'polypeptide(L)'
;MKTVILLLSVAMALLDSRALPANAAAIQQRSNHVYNLEKIIRMAGQYTQTLPEDLLQTLVTDVTHLTETTTKCKEFFCEAETILASVKKDKFEGGEIVRLLRVYNNHKNCKVVEKSQGNQVELRRLLHDLKGCGQKINSKP
;
A
#
# COMPACT_ATOMS: atom_id res chain seq x y z
N MET A 1 74.67 -13.33 -7.39
CA MET A 1 73.41 -13.67 -8.08
C MET A 1 72.26 -13.63 -7.08
N LYS A 2 71.37 -12.64 -7.21
CA LYS A 2 70.02 -12.64 -6.62
C LYS A 2 69.12 -11.83 -7.55
N THR A 3 68.32 -12.55 -8.34
CA THR A 3 67.22 -12.04 -9.16
C THR A 3 66.04 -11.69 -8.27
N VAL A 4 65.51 -10.47 -8.38
CA VAL A 4 64.21 -10.11 -7.83
C VAL A 4 63.38 -9.56 -8.97
N ILE A 5 62.50 -10.41 -9.49
CA ILE A 5 61.48 -10.05 -10.47
C ILE A 5 60.28 -9.53 -9.66
N LEU A 6 60.02 -8.23 -9.72
CA LEU A 6 58.81 -7.62 -9.16
C LEU A 6 57.66 -7.83 -10.15
N LEU A 7 56.82 -8.83 -9.88
CA LEU A 7 55.53 -9.01 -10.54
C LEU A 7 54.54 -7.96 -10.01
N LEU A 8 54.27 -6.93 -10.80
CA LEU A 8 53.17 -6.00 -10.60
C LEU A 8 51.86 -6.68 -11.03
N SER A 9 51.30 -7.48 -10.14
CA SER A 9 49.93 -7.97 -10.28
C SER A 9 48.95 -6.83 -9.99
N VAL A 10 48.42 -6.22 -11.06
CA VAL A 10 47.23 -5.38 -10.99
C VAL A 10 46.05 -6.31 -10.71
N ALA A 11 45.66 -6.41 -9.44
CA ALA A 11 44.39 -7.03 -9.09
C ALA A 11 43.26 -6.11 -9.58
N MET A 12 42.74 -6.39 -10.78
CA MET A 12 41.41 -5.93 -11.14
C MET A 12 40.44 -6.64 -10.20
N ALA A 13 40.00 -5.94 -9.16
CA ALA A 13 38.86 -6.34 -8.35
C ALA A 13 37.64 -6.39 -9.29
N LEU A 14 37.37 -7.58 -9.82
CA LEU A 14 36.16 -7.88 -10.53
C LEU A 14 34.99 -7.66 -9.56
N LEU A 15 34.08 -6.80 -10.00
CA LEU A 15 32.81 -6.44 -9.40
C LEU A 15 32.07 -7.66 -8.86
N ASP A 16 32.16 -7.92 -7.56
CA ASP A 16 31.13 -8.68 -6.87
C ASP A 16 29.93 -7.75 -6.63
N SER A 17 28.83 -8.13 -7.26
CA SER A 17 27.54 -7.45 -7.25
C SER A 17 27.19 -6.94 -5.86
N ARG A 18 27.17 -5.61 -5.72
CA ARG A 18 26.66 -4.88 -4.57
C ARG A 18 25.33 -5.47 -4.12
N ALA A 19 25.34 -6.27 -3.06
CA ALA A 19 24.24 -6.26 -2.13
C ALA A 19 24.09 -4.80 -1.69
N LEU A 20 23.04 -4.12 -2.18
CA LEU A 20 22.69 -2.81 -1.65
C LEU A 20 22.68 -2.93 -0.13
N PRO A 21 23.36 -2.03 0.61
CA PRO A 21 23.41 -2.14 2.06
C PRO A 21 21.98 -2.25 2.57
N ALA A 22 21.71 -3.16 3.52
CA ALA A 22 20.35 -3.42 4.02
C ALA A 22 19.60 -2.12 4.39
N ASN A 23 20.35 -1.08 4.77
CA ASN A 23 19.86 0.27 5.02
C ASN A 23 19.32 0.99 3.77
N ALA A 24 19.93 0.84 2.59
CA ALA A 24 19.41 1.39 1.34
C ALA A 24 18.11 0.70 0.91
N ALA A 25 18.03 -0.63 1.05
CA ALA A 25 16.80 -1.37 0.79
C ALA A 25 15.67 -0.96 1.75
N ALA A 26 15.97 -0.82 3.04
CA ALA A 26 15.00 -0.35 4.05
C ALA A 26 14.54 1.11 3.81
N ILE A 27 15.45 2.01 3.46
CA ILE A 27 15.13 3.40 3.10
C ILE A 27 14.25 3.45 1.86
N GLN A 28 14.58 2.68 0.82
CA GLN A 28 13.80 2.62 -0.40
C GLN A 28 12.42 2.01 -0.16
N GLN A 29 12.32 0.97 0.67
CA GLN A 29 11.04 0.37 1.06
C GLN A 29 10.18 1.35 1.86
N ARG A 30 10.76 2.13 2.78
CA ARG A 30 10.06 3.20 3.52
C ARG A 30 9.54 4.29 2.56
N SER A 31 10.39 4.73 1.63
CA SER A 31 10.02 5.74 0.62
C SER A 31 8.88 5.25 -0.28
N ASN A 32 8.96 4.01 -0.78
CA ASN A 32 7.91 3.40 -1.59
C ASN A 32 6.60 3.22 -0.80
N HIS A 33 6.68 2.86 0.48
CA HIS A 33 5.51 2.71 1.34
C HIS A 33 4.79 4.06 1.58
N VAL A 34 5.55 5.14 1.82
CA VAL A 34 4.99 6.51 1.94
C VAL A 34 4.37 6.95 0.61
N TYR A 35 5.08 6.77 -0.50
CA TYR A 35 4.58 7.12 -1.84
C TYR A 35 3.26 6.41 -2.17
N ASN A 36 3.18 5.11 -1.94
CA ASN A 36 1.96 4.35 -2.19
C ASN A 36 0.81 4.81 -1.30
N LEU A 37 1.07 5.08 -0.03
CA LEU A 37 0.06 5.59 0.91
C LEU A 37 -0.50 6.94 0.44
N GLU A 38 0.36 7.89 0.08
CA GLU A 38 -0.06 9.20 -0.43
C GLU A 38 -0.87 9.08 -1.73
N LYS A 39 -0.48 8.17 -2.61
CA LYS A 39 -1.21 7.91 -3.85
C LYS A 39 -2.60 7.33 -3.58
N ILE A 40 -2.73 6.38 -2.64
CA ILE A 40 -4.03 5.84 -2.20
C ILE A 40 -4.92 6.95 -1.65
N ILE A 41 -4.41 7.79 -0.75
CA ILE A 41 -5.15 8.92 -0.15
C ILE A 41 -5.69 9.86 -1.24
N ARG A 42 -4.83 10.22 -2.20
CA ARG A 42 -5.21 11.11 -3.31
C ARG A 42 -6.29 10.47 -4.18
N MET A 43 -6.11 9.22 -4.59
CA MET A 43 -7.07 8.53 -5.45
C MET A 43 -8.43 8.36 -4.78
N ALA A 44 -8.45 7.96 -3.49
CA ALA A 44 -9.67 7.84 -2.73
C ALA A 44 -10.44 9.17 -2.67
N GLY A 45 -9.74 10.29 -2.47
CA GLY A 45 -10.32 11.62 -2.51
C GLY A 45 -10.79 12.09 -3.89
N GLN A 46 -10.09 11.69 -4.96
CA GLN A 46 -10.53 11.99 -6.33
C GLN A 46 -11.77 11.20 -6.71
N TYR A 47 -11.82 9.91 -6.36
CA TYR A 47 -12.91 9.02 -6.73
C TYR A 47 -14.26 9.47 -6.16
N THR A 48 -14.32 10.06 -4.97
CA THR A 48 -15.56 10.61 -4.42
C THR A 48 -16.12 11.80 -5.21
N GLN A 49 -15.31 12.42 -6.07
CA GLN A 49 -15.70 13.58 -6.90
C GLN A 49 -15.89 13.20 -8.37
N THR A 50 -15.14 12.22 -8.87
CA THR A 50 -15.07 11.91 -10.30
C THR A 50 -15.81 10.65 -10.72
N LEU A 51 -16.15 9.76 -9.78
CA LEU A 51 -16.90 8.57 -10.13
C LEU A 51 -18.38 8.91 -10.37
N PRO A 52 -19.06 8.17 -11.25
CA PRO A 52 -20.51 8.26 -11.43
C PRO A 52 -21.27 8.09 -10.10
N GLU A 53 -22.36 8.83 -9.92
CA GLU A 53 -23.15 8.83 -8.68
C GLU A 53 -23.74 7.44 -8.36
N ASP A 54 -24.25 6.75 -9.38
CA ASP A 54 -24.79 5.38 -9.26
C ASP A 54 -23.72 4.40 -8.74
N LEU A 55 -22.47 4.58 -9.17
CA LEU A 55 -21.36 3.79 -8.66
C LEU A 55 -21.04 4.17 -7.21
N LEU A 56 -21.04 5.46 -6.87
CA LEU A 56 -20.77 5.92 -5.51
C LEU A 56 -21.82 5.47 -4.49
N GLN A 57 -23.07 5.28 -4.93
CA GLN A 57 -24.19 4.74 -4.14
C GLN A 57 -24.21 3.21 -4.05
N THR A 58 -23.29 2.51 -4.74
CA THR A 58 -23.19 1.05 -4.62
C THR A 58 -22.96 0.65 -3.16
N LEU A 59 -23.81 -0.24 -2.66
CA LEU A 59 -23.72 -0.72 -1.28
C LEU A 59 -22.60 -1.75 -1.14
N VAL A 60 -21.75 -1.54 -0.14
CA VAL A 60 -20.60 -2.38 0.19
C VAL A 60 -20.62 -2.71 1.68
N THR A 61 -19.89 -3.76 2.09
CA THR A 61 -19.80 -4.17 3.49
C THR A 61 -19.32 -3.02 4.37
N ASP A 62 -20.03 -2.78 5.48
CA ASP A 62 -19.66 -1.77 6.46
C ASP A 62 -18.47 -2.23 7.31
N VAL A 63 -17.35 -1.52 7.17
CA VAL A 63 -16.13 -1.71 7.97
C VAL A 63 -15.72 -0.42 8.70
N THR A 64 -16.67 0.50 8.90
CA THR A 64 -16.43 1.82 9.53
C THR A 64 -15.87 1.73 10.95
N HIS A 65 -16.22 0.68 11.70
CA HIS A 65 -15.68 0.38 13.03
C HIS A 65 -14.15 0.21 13.03
N LEU A 66 -13.53 -0.11 11.89
CA LEU A 66 -12.07 -0.21 11.75
C LEU A 66 -11.40 1.17 11.54
N THR A 67 -12.13 2.28 11.57
CA THR A 67 -11.58 3.61 11.27
C THR A 67 -11.14 4.41 12.50
N GLU A 68 -11.42 3.90 13.71
CA GLU A 68 -11.27 4.65 14.96
C GLU A 68 -9.81 5.03 15.25
N THR A 69 -8.91 4.04 15.22
CA THR A 69 -7.51 4.18 15.63
C THR A 69 -6.54 3.93 14.47
N THR A 70 -5.29 4.38 14.57
CA THR A 70 -4.27 4.10 13.55
C THR A 70 -4.02 2.60 13.35
N THR A 71 -4.09 1.80 14.43
CA THR A 71 -3.94 0.34 14.34
C THR A 71 -5.10 -0.27 13.57
N LYS A 72 -6.34 0.12 13.93
CA LYS A 72 -7.54 -0.31 13.22
C LYS A 72 -7.55 0.15 11.76
N CYS A 73 -7.05 1.34 11.45
CA CYS A 73 -6.92 1.81 10.07
C CYS A 73 -6.01 0.92 9.20
N LYS A 74 -5.04 0.20 9.79
CA LYS A 74 -4.25 -0.78 9.03
C LYS A 74 -5.08 -2.03 8.71
N GLU A 75 -5.94 -2.47 9.62
CA GLU A 75 -6.92 -3.54 9.37
C GLU A 75 -7.95 -3.11 8.32
N PHE A 76 -8.45 -1.86 8.42
CA PHE A 76 -9.34 -1.25 7.43
C PHE A 76 -8.76 -1.29 6.01
N PHE A 77 -7.46 -1.01 5.83
CA PHE A 77 -6.82 -1.04 4.51
C PHE A 77 -6.84 -2.44 3.87
N CYS A 78 -6.78 -3.50 4.67
CA CYS A 78 -6.91 -4.88 4.19
C CYS A 78 -8.35 -5.18 3.73
N GLU A 79 -9.34 -4.79 4.55
CA GLU A 79 -10.75 -4.99 4.21
C GLU A 79 -11.17 -4.15 3.00
N ALA A 80 -10.72 -2.90 2.92
CA ALA A 80 -10.96 -2.01 1.79
C ALA A 80 -10.39 -2.56 0.48
N GLU A 81 -9.22 -3.20 0.49
CA GLU A 81 -8.68 -3.88 -0.70
C GLU A 81 -9.66 -4.95 -1.19
N THR A 82 -10.11 -5.81 -0.29
CA THR A 82 -11.01 -6.93 -0.60
C THR A 82 -12.35 -6.44 -1.12
N ILE A 83 -12.94 -5.45 -0.44
CA ILE A 83 -14.22 -4.86 -0.82
C ILE A 83 -14.11 -4.19 -2.19
N LEU A 84 -13.12 -3.33 -2.41
CA LEU A 84 -12.94 -2.64 -3.69
C LEU A 84 -12.68 -3.64 -4.82
N ALA A 85 -11.84 -4.66 -4.61
CA ALA A 85 -11.60 -5.70 -5.61
C ALA A 85 -12.87 -6.47 -6.01
N SER A 86 -13.87 -6.55 -5.12
CA SER A 86 -15.16 -7.21 -5.39
C SER A 86 -16.16 -6.34 -6.16
N VAL A 87 -15.93 -5.02 -6.25
CA VAL A 87 -16.77 -4.11 -7.04
C VAL A 87 -16.45 -4.35 -8.51
N LYS A 88 -17.35 -5.03 -9.22
CA LYS A 88 -17.23 -5.41 -10.65
C LYS A 88 -17.31 -4.19 -11.58
N LYS A 89 -16.26 -3.37 -11.57
CA LYS A 89 -16.03 -2.21 -12.43
C LYS A 89 -14.54 -2.12 -12.72
N ASP A 90 -14.17 -1.85 -13.97
CA ASP A 90 -12.77 -1.78 -14.44
C ASP A 90 -11.86 -0.88 -13.58
N LYS A 91 -12.41 0.17 -12.98
CA LYS A 91 -11.68 1.08 -12.09
C LYS A 91 -11.25 0.44 -10.77
N PHE A 92 -11.83 -0.69 -10.38
CA PHE A 92 -11.58 -1.40 -9.14
C PHE A 92 -11.17 -2.86 -9.36
N GLU A 93 -11.79 -3.58 -10.29
CA GLU A 93 -11.44 -4.94 -10.68
C GLU A 93 -10.06 -4.96 -11.38
N GLY A 94 -9.00 -5.20 -10.60
CA GLY A 94 -7.62 -5.00 -11.09
C GLY A 94 -7.22 -3.53 -11.24
N GLY A 95 -8.05 -2.61 -10.75
CA GLY A 95 -7.82 -1.18 -10.82
C GLY A 95 -6.62 -0.73 -10.00
N GLU A 96 -6.07 0.44 -10.37
CA GLU A 96 -4.82 0.93 -9.77
C GLU A 96 -4.91 1.11 -8.25
N ILE A 97 -6.05 1.56 -7.71
CA ILE A 97 -6.22 1.73 -6.26
C ILE A 97 -6.13 0.39 -5.52
N VAL A 98 -6.70 -0.69 -6.07
CA VAL A 98 -6.65 -2.04 -5.51
C VAL A 98 -5.22 -2.58 -5.57
N ARG A 99 -4.51 -2.35 -6.69
CA ARG A 99 -3.10 -2.74 -6.82
C ARG A 99 -2.22 -2.04 -5.79
N LEU A 100 -2.43 -0.75 -5.56
CA LEU A 100 -1.68 0.02 -4.57
C LEU A 100 -1.96 -0.45 -3.15
N LEU A 101 -3.23 -0.71 -2.83
CA LEU A 101 -3.63 -1.30 -1.55
C LEU A 101 -2.93 -2.64 -1.33
N ARG A 102 -2.92 -3.52 -2.34
CA ARG A 102 -2.21 -4.80 -2.27
C ARG A 102 -0.73 -4.65 -1.97
N VAL A 103 -0.04 -3.74 -2.68
CA VAL A 103 1.39 -3.48 -2.45
C VAL A 103 1.63 -2.93 -1.04
N TYR A 104 0.76 -2.02 -0.58
CA TYR A 104 0.85 -1.46 0.77
C TYR A 104 0.59 -2.51 1.86
N ASN A 105 -0.35 -3.43 1.60
CA ASN A 105 -0.78 -4.49 2.52
C ASN A 105 0.17 -5.70 2.53
N ASN A 106 1.01 -5.90 1.51
CA ASN A 106 1.85 -7.11 1.36
C ASN A 106 2.81 -7.38 2.54
N HIS A 107 3.09 -6.37 3.37
CA HIS A 107 3.92 -6.50 4.58
C HIS A 107 3.11 -6.39 5.88
N LYS A 108 1.78 -6.40 5.79
CA LYS A 108 0.87 -6.33 6.93
C LYS A 108 0.22 -7.70 7.09
N ASN A 109 0.20 -8.20 8.32
CA ASN A 109 -0.63 -9.36 8.65
C ASN A 109 -2.09 -8.90 8.65
N CYS A 110 -2.72 -8.95 7.47
CA CYS A 110 -4.15 -8.76 7.30
C CYS A 110 -4.86 -9.92 8.01
N LYS A 111 -5.26 -9.70 9.26
CA LYS A 111 -6.13 -10.63 9.96
C LYS A 111 -7.48 -10.57 9.27
N VAL A 112 -8.04 -11.74 8.95
CA VAL A 112 -9.43 -11.85 8.51
C VAL A 112 -10.29 -11.33 9.65
N VAL A 113 -10.94 -10.19 9.47
CA VAL A 113 -11.91 -9.70 10.43
C VAL A 113 -13.16 -10.55 10.27
N GLU A 114 -13.72 -11.05 11.37
CA GLU A 114 -15.03 -11.70 11.33
C GLU A 114 -16.02 -10.73 10.69
N LYS A 115 -16.59 -11.14 9.55
CA LYS A 115 -17.51 -10.30 8.79
C LYS A 115 -18.62 -9.84 9.72
N SER A 116 -18.71 -8.53 9.97
CA SER A 116 -19.85 -7.97 10.67
C SER A 116 -21.09 -8.33 9.85
N GLN A 117 -21.94 -9.18 10.41
CA GLN A 117 -23.14 -9.64 9.73
C GLN A 117 -24.05 -8.44 9.42
N GLY A 118 -24.29 -8.19 8.12
CA GLY A 118 -25.49 -7.52 7.63
C GLY A 118 -25.42 -6.02 7.31
N ASN A 119 -24.49 -5.25 7.89
CA ASN A 119 -24.49 -3.80 7.63
C ASN A 119 -23.78 -3.44 6.31
N GLN A 120 -24.40 -2.52 5.58
CA GLN A 120 -23.88 -1.99 4.32
C GLN A 120 -23.82 -0.47 4.37
N VAL A 121 -22.84 0.11 3.68
CA VAL A 121 -22.68 1.55 3.47
C VAL A 121 -22.43 1.82 2.00
N GLU A 122 -22.64 3.06 1.57
CA GLU A 122 -22.28 3.49 0.23
C GLU A 122 -20.77 3.39 -0.01
N LEU A 123 -20.37 3.03 -1.23
CA LEU A 123 -18.97 3.05 -1.68
C LEU A 123 -18.31 4.41 -1.44
N ARG A 124 -19.07 5.50 -1.58
CA ARG A 124 -18.63 6.86 -1.23
C ARG A 124 -18.09 6.92 0.20
N ARG A 125 -18.78 6.30 1.15
CA ARG A 125 -18.38 6.28 2.56
C ARG A 125 -17.07 5.51 2.75
N LEU A 126 -16.95 4.33 2.12
CA LEU A 126 -15.71 3.54 2.16
C LEU A 126 -14.51 4.34 1.62
N LEU A 127 -14.67 5.03 0.49
CA LEU A 127 -13.61 5.85 -0.12
C LEU A 127 -13.23 7.05 0.77
N HIS A 128 -14.21 7.69 1.38
CA HIS A 128 -13.96 8.77 2.36
C HIS A 128 -13.17 8.27 3.56
N ASP A 129 -13.56 7.12 4.11
CA ASP A 129 -12.90 6.52 5.27
C ASP A 129 -11.51 5.99 4.92
N LEU A 130 -11.30 5.49 3.71
CA LEU A 130 -9.98 5.11 3.20
C LEU A 130 -9.02 6.29 3.16
N LYS A 131 -9.49 7.44 2.65
CA LYS A 131 -8.73 8.70 2.69
C LYS A 131 -8.40 9.10 4.14
N GLY A 132 -9.42 9.13 5.01
CA GLY A 132 -9.26 9.53 6.41
C GLY A 132 -8.28 8.64 7.18
N CYS A 133 -8.39 7.32 7.02
CA CYS A 133 -7.46 6.37 7.63
C CYS A 133 -6.04 6.53 7.07
N GLY A 134 -5.89 6.73 5.77
CA GLY A 134 -4.58 6.98 5.19
C GLY A 134 -3.92 8.24 5.76
N GLN A 135 -4.68 9.32 5.95
CA GLN A 135 -4.20 10.55 6.59
C GLN A 135 -3.80 10.33 8.06
N LYS A 136 -4.60 9.57 8.83
CA LYS A 136 -4.27 9.20 10.22
C LYS A 136 -3.00 8.35 10.33
N ILE A 137 -2.71 7.53 9.32
CA ILE A 137 -1.47 6.75 9.26
C ILE A 137 -0.30 7.67 8.90
N ASN A 138 -0.48 8.55 7.91
CA ASN A 138 0.58 9.43 7.42
C ASN A 138 0.95 10.55 8.42
N SER A 139 0.05 10.91 9.33
CA SER A 139 0.29 11.96 10.34
C SER A 139 1.08 11.49 11.57
N LYS A 140 1.35 10.19 11.70
CA LYS A 140 2.17 9.65 12.80
C LYS A 140 3.61 9.40 12.31
N PRO A 141 4.64 10.05 12.90
CA PRO A 141 6.04 9.88 12.52
C PRO A 141 6.58 8.46 12.72
#